data_AF-A0A7C1VRP5-F1
#
_entry.id   AF-A0A7C1VRP5-F1
#
_cell.length_a   1.000
_cell.length_b   1.000
_cell.length_c   1.000
_cell.angle_alpha   90.00
_cell.angle_beta   90.00
_cell.angle_gamma   90.00
#
_symmetry.space_group_name_H-M   'P 1'
#
loop_
_entity.id
_entity.type
_entity.pdbx_description
1 polymer ?
#
loop_
_entity_poly.entity_id
_entity_poly.type
_entity_poly.pdbx_seq_one_letter_code
_entity_poly.pdbx_strand_id
1 'polypeptide(L)'
;MNLEDFKPMVKSQKPMAKEDTKMLAHIKKLIKDTTRLIDDFHIGIAMQELYQSFWHTFADIYLEEAKPRLYTKDREGKPINQEGKDLESRKQAQYTLWYSLKTYLQLLHPFIPFVTEEIWKELPKEKDESETIMYSKWPS
;
A
#
# COMPACT_ATOMS: atom_id res chain seq x y z
N MET A 1 -14.51 -5.08 -3.52
CA MET A 1 -13.08 -4.67 -3.52
C MET A 1 -12.65 -4.38 -2.08
N ASN A 2 -11.42 -4.75 -1.67
CA ASN A 2 -10.99 -4.66 -0.25
C ASN A 2 -10.88 -3.23 0.32
N LEU A 3 -11.03 -2.21 -0.52
CA LEU A 3 -10.93 -0.79 -0.18
C LEU A 3 -12.21 0.02 -0.51
N GLU A 4 -13.33 -0.63 -0.83
CA GLU A 4 -14.58 0.08 -1.21
C GLU A 4 -15.12 1.01 -0.11
N ASP A 5 -14.98 0.61 1.15
CA ASP A 5 -15.40 1.39 2.33
C ASP A 5 -14.25 2.19 2.95
N PHE A 6 -13.05 2.12 2.38
CA PHE A 6 -11.90 2.83 2.90
C PHE A 6 -11.91 4.28 2.44
N LYS A 7 -11.81 5.19 3.42
CA LYS A 7 -11.49 6.60 3.17
C LYS A 7 -10.07 6.85 3.67
N PRO A 8 -9.20 7.52 2.91
CA PRO A 8 -7.89 7.93 3.41
C PRO A 8 -8.04 8.69 4.74
N MET A 9 -7.66 8.05 5.84
CA MET A 9 -7.73 8.62 7.18
C MET A 9 -6.38 9.19 7.59
N VAL A 10 -6.41 10.24 8.40
CA VAL A 10 -5.24 10.70 9.16
C VAL A 10 -4.80 9.57 10.10
N LYS A 11 -3.51 9.24 10.09
CA LYS A 11 -2.88 8.14 10.87
C LYS A 11 -3.57 7.93 12.23
N SER A 12 -4.11 6.73 12.45
CA SER A 12 -4.66 6.33 13.75
C SER A 12 -3.58 6.38 14.82
N GLN A 13 -3.87 7.04 15.95
CA GLN A 13 -2.95 7.16 17.10
C GLN A 13 -2.82 5.87 17.92
N LYS A 14 -3.54 4.79 17.56
CA LYS A 14 -3.51 3.52 18.29
C LYS A 14 -2.43 2.57 17.76
N PRO A 15 -1.90 1.67 18.61
CA PRO A 15 -0.92 0.68 18.18
C PRO A 15 -1.49 -0.18 17.05
N MET A 16 -0.72 -0.29 15.97
CA MET A 16 -1.05 -1.13 14.81
C MET A 16 -0.59 -2.57 15.04
N ALA A 17 -1.09 -3.49 14.23
CA ALA A 17 -0.58 -4.85 14.20
C ALA A 17 0.92 -4.87 13.85
N LYS A 18 1.63 -5.92 14.26
CA LYS A 18 3.08 -6.02 14.07
C LYS A 18 3.43 -6.09 12.58
N GLU A 19 2.61 -6.80 11.82
CA GLU A 19 2.68 -7.00 10.38
C GLU A 19 2.56 -5.67 9.65
N ASP A 20 1.56 -4.86 10.02
CA ASP A 20 1.37 -3.52 9.46
C ASP A 20 2.57 -2.61 9.73
N THR A 21 3.07 -2.64 10.98
CA THR A 21 4.21 -1.81 11.38
C THR A 21 5.48 -2.22 10.63
N LYS A 22 5.70 -3.52 10.44
CA LYS A 22 6.81 -4.07 9.66
C LYS A 22 6.71 -3.65 8.19
N MET A 23 5.52 -3.72 7.60
CA MET A 23 5.29 -3.29 6.22
C MET A 23 5.54 -1.80 6.03
N LEU A 24 5.05 -0.95 6.94
CA LEU A 24 5.30 0.49 6.88
C LEU A 24 6.79 0.84 7.05
N ALA A 25 7.51 0.11 7.92
CA ALA A 25 8.95 0.28 8.06
C ALA A 25 9.70 -0.15 6.78
N HIS A 26 9.27 -1.24 6.16
CA HIS A 26 9.80 -1.72 4.88
C HIS A 26 9.58 -0.70 3.75
N ILE A 27 8.38 -0.14 3.62
CA ILE A 27 8.06 0.89 2.63
C ILE A 27 8.95 2.13 2.81
N LYS A 28 9.14 2.62 4.03
CA LYS A 28 10.04 3.76 4.30
C LYS A 28 11.47 3.49 3.85
N LYS A 29 11.97 2.28 4.12
CA LYS A 29 13.29 1.86 3.67
C LYS A 29 13.35 1.80 2.13
N LEU A 30 12.33 1.22 1.50
CA LEU A 30 12.22 1.09 0.04
C LEU A 30 12.22 2.45 -0.66
N ILE A 31 11.48 3.44 -0.14
CA ILE A 31 11.49 4.82 -0.66
C ILE A 31 12.93 5.36 -0.65
N LYS A 32 13.62 5.28 0.49
CA LYS A 32 14.99 5.80 0.64
C LYS A 32 15.97 5.12 -0.31
N ASP A 33 15.93 3.79 -0.36
CA ASP A 33 16.87 3.00 -1.16
C ASP A 33 16.63 3.22 -2.67
N THR A 34 15.37 3.22 -3.11
CA THR A 34 15.00 3.50 -4.52
C THR A 34 15.40 4.91 -4.93
N THR A 35 15.10 5.91 -4.09
CA THR A 35 15.46 7.31 -4.36
C THR A 35 16.96 7.44 -4.56
N ARG A 36 17.77 6.90 -3.64
CA ARG A 36 19.23 6.89 -3.74
C ARG A 36 19.72 6.21 -5.02
N LEU A 37 19.18 5.04 -5.36
CA LEU A 37 19.59 4.32 -6.57
C LEU A 37 19.25 5.08 -7.85
N ILE A 38 18.12 5.76 -7.90
CA ILE A 38 17.74 6.61 -9.05
C ILE A 38 18.68 7.82 -9.14
N ASP A 39 18.95 8.51 -8.01
CA ASP A 39 19.85 9.66 -7.94
C ASP A 39 21.28 9.29 -8.38
N ASP A 40 21.73 8.08 -8.02
CA ASP A 40 23.03 7.52 -8.41
C ASP A 40 23.05 6.93 -9.84
N PHE A 41 21.97 7.09 -10.62
CA PHE A 41 21.77 6.52 -11.97
C PHE A 41 21.81 4.97 -12.05
N HIS A 42 21.66 4.27 -10.93
CA HIS A 42 21.55 2.82 -10.84
C HIS A 42 20.11 2.31 -11.08
N ILE A 43 19.51 2.76 -12.19
CA ILE A 43 18.09 2.58 -12.53
C ILE A 43 17.70 1.09 -12.61
N GLY A 44 18.55 0.24 -13.20
CA GLY A 44 18.27 -1.20 -13.31
C GLY A 44 18.19 -1.91 -11.96
N ILE A 45 19.04 -1.52 -11.00
CA ILE A 45 19.03 -2.07 -9.63
C ILE A 45 17.76 -1.62 -8.90
N ALA A 46 17.39 -0.34 -9.03
CA ALA A 46 16.16 0.19 -8.45
C ALA A 46 14.92 -0.60 -8.92
N MET A 47 14.81 -0.84 -10.23
CA MET A 47 13.70 -1.62 -10.80
C MET A 47 13.66 -3.05 -10.24
N GLN A 48 14.82 -3.71 -10.18
CA GLN A 48 14.91 -5.09 -9.68
C GLN A 48 14.51 -5.17 -8.20
N GLU A 49 14.99 -4.26 -7.36
CA GLU A 49 14.64 -4.22 -5.93
C GLU A 49 13.14 -3.94 -5.73
N LEU A 50 12.57 -2.97 -6.46
CA LEU A 50 11.13 -2.68 -6.42
C LEU A 50 10.29 -3.90 -6.82
N TYR A 51 10.66 -4.56 -7.91
CA TYR A 51 9.94 -5.74 -8.40
C TYR A 51 9.98 -6.89 -7.38
N GLN A 52 11.16 -7.21 -6.86
CA GLN A 52 11.34 -8.25 -5.84
C GLN A 52 10.54 -7.92 -4.57
N SER A 53 10.59 -6.67 -4.13
CA SER A 53 9.84 -6.19 -2.97
C SER A 53 8.33 -6.27 -3.18
N PHE A 54 7.83 -5.87 -4.34
CA PHE A 54 6.40 -5.89 -4.64
C PHE A 54 5.84 -7.31 -4.63
N TRP A 55 6.53 -8.26 -5.27
CA TRP A 55 6.06 -9.65 -5.31
C TRP A 55 6.26 -10.36 -3.97
N HIS A 56 7.49 -10.41 -3.47
CA HIS A 56 7.82 -11.31 -2.38
C HIS A 56 7.56 -10.75 -0.98
N THR A 57 7.53 -9.41 -0.84
CA THR A 57 7.24 -8.79 0.46
C THR A 57 5.80 -8.33 0.54
N PHE A 58 5.29 -7.69 -0.50
CA PHE A 58 3.93 -7.16 -0.49
C PHE A 58 2.86 -8.21 -0.85
N ALA A 59 2.97 -8.84 -2.03
CA ALA A 59 1.94 -9.78 -2.49
C ALA A 59 1.98 -11.12 -1.76
N ASP A 60 3.15 -11.76 -1.66
CA ASP A 60 3.28 -13.10 -1.07
C ASP A 60 3.11 -13.12 0.46
N ILE A 61 3.51 -12.04 1.14
CA ILE A 61 3.53 -11.99 2.62
C ILE A 61 2.42 -11.07 3.13
N TYR A 62 2.58 -9.75 2.95
CA TYR A 62 1.72 -8.79 3.65
C TYR A 62 0.24 -8.90 3.23
N LEU A 63 -0.03 -9.06 1.93
CA LEU A 63 -1.40 -9.20 1.44
C LEU A 63 -2.06 -10.46 1.99
N GLU A 64 -1.34 -11.58 2.06
CA GLU A 64 -1.84 -12.84 2.63
C GLU A 64 -2.09 -12.71 4.14
N GLU A 65 -1.19 -12.06 4.88
CA GLU A 65 -1.35 -11.77 6.31
C GLU A 65 -2.55 -10.84 6.60
N ALA A 66 -2.85 -9.91 5.67
CA ALA A 66 -3.95 -8.97 5.82
C ALA A 66 -5.33 -9.58 5.53
N LYS A 67 -5.43 -10.62 4.68
CA LYS A 67 -6.72 -11.21 4.24
C LYS A 67 -7.71 -11.53 5.37
N PRO A 68 -7.33 -12.21 6.47
CA PRO A 68 -8.26 -12.56 7.54
C PRO A 68 -8.89 -11.33 8.21
N ARG A 69 -8.18 -10.19 8.22
CA ARG A 69 -8.65 -8.92 8.81
C ARG A 69 -9.53 -8.13 7.85
N LEU A 70 -9.37 -8.33 6.54
CA LEU A 70 -10.14 -7.61 5.52
C LEU A 70 -11.52 -8.21 5.27
N TYR A 71 -11.68 -9.52 5.49
CA TYR A 71 -12.96 -10.19 5.28
C TYR A 71 -14.04 -9.64 6.20
N THR A 72 -15.21 -9.39 5.63
CA THR A 72 -16.39 -8.90 6.34
C THR A 72 -17.40 -10.00 6.64
N LYS A 73 -17.19 -11.18 6.05
CA LYS A 73 -18.03 -12.38 6.20
C LYS A 73 -17.13 -13.60 6.32
N ASP A 74 -17.51 -14.55 7.17
CA ASP A 74 -16.86 -15.86 7.25
C ASP A 74 -17.32 -16.79 6.10
N ARG A 75 -16.84 -18.04 6.12
CA ARG A 75 -17.21 -19.06 5.11
C ARG A 75 -18.71 -19.42 5.13
N GLU A 76 -19.39 -19.17 6.23
CA GLU A 76 -20.81 -19.45 6.45
C GLU A 76 -21.68 -18.20 6.19
N GLY A 77 -21.07 -17.07 5.83
CA GLY A 77 -21.74 -15.81 5.54
C GLY A 77 -22.03 -14.94 6.76
N LYS A 78 -21.57 -15.30 7.96
CA LYS A 78 -21.77 -14.52 9.18
C LYS A 78 -20.85 -13.29 9.19
N PRO A 79 -21.32 -12.13 9.67
CA PRO A 79 -20.52 -10.91 9.72
C PRO A 79 -19.32 -11.08 10.67
N ILE A 80 -18.12 -10.74 10.19
CA ILE A 80 -16.86 -10.70 10.96
C ILE A 80 -16.12 -9.39 10.71
N ASN A 81 -15.26 -8.97 11.64
CA ASN A 81 -14.47 -7.73 11.53
C ASN A 81 -15.29 -6.44 11.30
N GLN A 82 -16.54 -6.41 11.80
CA GLN A 82 -17.45 -5.28 11.60
C GLN A 82 -17.59 -4.37 12.83
N GLU A 83 -17.17 -4.82 14.01
CA GLU A 83 -17.38 -4.09 15.27
C GLU A 83 -16.14 -4.09 16.18
N GLY A 84 -16.14 -3.18 17.16
CA GLY A 84 -15.17 -3.16 18.26
C GLY A 84 -13.71 -3.07 17.80
N LYS A 85 -12.86 -3.92 18.38
CA LYS A 85 -11.42 -3.96 18.09
C LYS A 85 -11.13 -4.50 16.68
N ASP A 86 -11.98 -5.37 16.16
CA ASP A 86 -11.76 -6.01 14.87
C ASP A 86 -12.03 -5.03 13.71
N LEU A 87 -13.01 -4.14 13.85
CA LEU A 87 -13.23 -3.05 12.90
C LEU A 87 -12.00 -2.12 12.80
N GLU A 88 -11.42 -1.76 13.94
CA GLU A 88 -10.23 -0.89 13.97
C GLU A 88 -9.01 -1.61 13.39
N SER A 89 -8.85 -2.89 13.69
CA SER A 89 -7.84 -3.74 13.07
C SER A 89 -8.01 -3.81 11.55
N ARG A 90 -9.23 -3.98 11.04
CA ARG A 90 -9.53 -3.97 9.60
C ARG A 90 -9.16 -2.65 8.94
N LYS A 91 -9.53 -1.51 9.54
CA LYS A 91 -9.17 -0.17 9.02
C LYS A 91 -7.66 0.06 8.98
N GLN A 92 -6.93 -0.42 9.98
CA GLN A 92 -5.46 -0.34 10.00
C GLN A 92 -4.84 -1.14 8.84
N ALA A 93 -5.34 -2.36 8.59
CA ALA A 93 -4.88 -3.17 7.44
C ALA A 93 -5.21 -2.49 6.11
N GLN A 94 -6.42 -1.95 5.95
CA GLN A 94 -6.81 -1.20 4.75
C GLN A 94 -5.91 0.02 4.53
N TYR A 95 -5.60 0.77 5.59
CA TYR A 95 -4.68 1.92 5.52
C TYR A 95 -3.29 1.50 5.03
N THR A 96 -2.71 0.47 5.64
CA THR A 96 -1.36 0.03 5.28
C THR A 96 -1.32 -0.57 3.87
N LEU A 97 -2.35 -1.31 3.45
CA LEU A 97 -2.48 -1.78 2.06
C LEU A 97 -2.55 -0.63 1.08
N TRP A 98 -3.45 0.33 1.33
CA TRP A 98 -3.62 1.50 0.48
C TRP A 98 -2.32 2.31 0.39
N TYR A 99 -1.71 2.65 1.53
CA TYR A 99 -0.47 3.42 1.57
C TYR A 99 0.68 2.70 0.88
N SER A 100 0.86 1.40 1.14
CA SER A 100 1.92 0.62 0.51
C SER A 100 1.73 0.53 -1.00
N LEU A 101 0.52 0.20 -1.47
CA LEU A 101 0.22 0.11 -2.89
C LEU A 101 0.40 1.47 -3.58
N LYS A 102 -0.13 2.54 -2.99
CA LYS A 102 0.06 3.92 -3.46
C LYS A 102 1.54 4.24 -3.66
N THR A 103 2.38 3.97 -2.65
CA THR A 103 3.82 4.18 -2.74
C THR A 103 4.47 3.32 -3.81
N TYR A 104 4.12 2.03 -3.92
CA TYR A 104 4.64 1.17 -4.99
C TYR A 104 4.33 1.72 -6.37
N LEU A 105 3.09 2.18 -6.61
CA LEU A 105 2.71 2.78 -7.90
C LEU A 105 3.58 4.00 -8.21
N GLN A 106 3.80 4.88 -7.23
CA GLN A 106 4.63 6.07 -7.43
C GLN A 106 6.09 5.72 -7.73
N LEU A 107 6.67 4.76 -7.00
CA LEU A 107 8.05 4.32 -7.20
C LEU A 107 8.23 3.55 -8.52
N LEU A 108 7.23 2.79 -8.95
CA LEU A 108 7.26 2.01 -10.19
C LEU A 108 6.93 2.83 -11.44
N HIS A 109 6.29 4.00 -11.30
CA HIS A 109 5.82 4.79 -12.43
C HIS A 109 6.91 5.17 -13.45
N PRO A 110 8.15 5.54 -13.06
CA PRO A 110 9.24 5.80 -14.01
C PRO A 110 9.59 4.59 -14.90
N PHE A 111 9.24 3.37 -14.47
CA PHE A 111 9.56 2.12 -15.16
C PHE A 111 8.35 1.54 -15.91
N ILE A 112 7.15 1.68 -15.35
CA ILE A 112 5.91 1.06 -15.84
C ILE A 112 4.77 2.09 -15.90
N PRO A 113 4.89 3.15 -16.73
CA PRO A 113 4.04 4.33 -16.62
C PRO A 113 2.56 4.06 -16.90
N PHE A 114 2.24 3.27 -17.93
CA PHE A 114 0.86 3.05 -18.33
C PHE A 114 0.06 2.18 -17.35
N VAL A 115 0.66 1.09 -16.84
CA VAL A 115 -0.03 0.19 -15.90
C VAL A 115 -0.23 0.88 -14.55
N THR A 116 0.80 1.58 -14.06
CA THR A 116 0.69 2.31 -12.79
C THR A 116 -0.31 3.46 -12.86
N GLU A 117 -0.41 4.15 -14.00
CA GLU A 117 -1.42 5.19 -14.24
C GLU A 117 -2.85 4.63 -14.20
N GLU A 118 -3.12 3.51 -14.87
CA GLU A 118 -4.46 2.90 -14.85
C GLU A 118 -4.86 2.45 -13.44
N ILE A 119 -3.96 1.82 -12.68
CA ILE A 119 -4.25 1.41 -11.31
C ILE A 119 -4.42 2.63 -10.39
N TRP A 120 -3.66 3.70 -10.60
CA TRP A 120 -3.75 4.93 -9.82
C TRP A 120 -5.13 5.59 -9.92
N LYS A 121 -5.77 5.54 -11.10
CA LYS A 121 -7.11 6.11 -11.31
C LYS A 121 -8.18 5.43 -10.46
N GLU A 122 -8.04 4.13 -10.22
CA GLU A 122 -8.97 3.32 -9.42
C GLU A 122 -8.70 3.40 -7.90
N LEU A 123 -7.55 3.93 -7.49
CA LEU A 123 -7.18 3.98 -6.09
C LEU A 123 -7.95 5.10 -5.35
N PRO A 124 -8.41 4.87 -4.10
CA PRO A 124 -8.99 5.95 -3.29
C PRO A 124 -8.03 7.14 -3.15
N LYS A 125 -8.48 8.33 -3.57
CA LYS A 125 -7.67 9.55 -3.59
C LYS A 125 -7.90 10.42 -2.37
N GLU A 126 -6.85 11.13 -1.95
CA GLU A 126 -6.97 12.23 -0.99
C GLU A 126 -7.60 13.47 -1.65
N LYS A 127 -8.11 14.42 -0.85
CA LYS A 127 -8.88 15.58 -1.36
C LYS A 127 -8.15 16.44 -2.40
N ASP A 128 -6.82 16.49 -2.34
CA ASP A 128 -5.99 17.34 -3.20
C ASP A 128 -5.02 16.51 -4.06
N GLU A 129 -5.31 15.21 -4.23
CA GLU A 129 -4.48 14.30 -5.00
C GLU A 129 -4.80 14.37 -6.49
N SER A 130 -3.75 14.45 -7.32
CA SER A 130 -3.91 14.57 -8.77
C SER A 130 -4.57 13.34 -9.38
N GLU A 131 -5.31 13.56 -10.46
CA GLU A 131 -5.94 12.48 -11.20
C GLU A 131 -4.93 11.54 -11.85
N THR A 132 -3.80 12.09 -12.30
CA THR A 132 -2.68 11.35 -12.90
C THR A 132 -1.52 11.22 -11.92
N ILE A 133 -0.89 10.05 -11.92
CA ILE A 133 0.25 9.79 -11.05
C ILE A 133 1.48 10.61 -11.47
N MET A 134 1.55 11.04 -12.75
CA MET A 134 2.65 11.89 -13.25
C MET A 134 2.79 13.21 -12.50
N TYR A 135 1.68 13.78 -11.99
CA TYR A 135 1.70 15.01 -11.20
C TYR A 135 1.71 14.74 -9.69
N SER A 136 1.78 13.48 -9.27
CA SER A 136 1.95 13.13 -7.86
C SER A 136 3.37 13.48 -7.40
N LYS A 137 3.49 13.82 -6.12
CA LYS A 137 4.81 14.04 -5.51
C LYS A 137 5.53 12.71 -5.34
N TRP A 138 6.85 12.70 -5.56
CA TRP A 138 7.68 11.58 -5.17
C TRP A 138 7.51 11.27 -3.66
N PRO A 139 7.38 10.00 -3.26
CA PRO A 139 7.13 9.64 -1.87
C PRO A 139 8.32 9.98 -0.95
N SER A 140 8.05 10.28 0.32
CA SER A 140 9.04 10.62 1.35
C SER A 140 8.71 10.01 2.72
#